data_AF-Q1ZL17-F1
#
_entry.id   AF-Q1ZL17-F1
#
_cell.length_a   1.000
_cell.length_b   1.000
_cell.length_c   1.000
_cell.angle_alpha   90.00
_cell.angle_beta   90.00
_cell.angle_gamma   90.00
#
_symmetry.space_group_name_H-M   'P 1'
#
loop_
_entity.id
_entity.type
_entity.pdbx_description
1 polymer ?
#
loop_
_entity_poly.entity_id
_entity_poly.type
_entity_poly.pdbx_seq_one_letter_code
_entity_poly.pdbx_strand_id
1 'polypeptide(L)' 'MPRGVGSVVLLHQCRSLAKKVVRQLVLVDASGKKVPETLPRFANLLVNYYFALTRVLNQQAGIEEPEYISINYPKAPKS' A
#
# COMPACT_ATOMS: atom_id res chain seq x y z
N MET A 1 0.17 0.81 -12.94
CA MET A 1 0.08 2.26 -13.28
C MET A 1 -1.10 2.82 -12.51
N PRO A 2 -1.00 3.96 -11.79
CA PRO A 2 -2.18 4.59 -11.19
C PRO A 2 -3.09 5.05 -12.35
N ARG A 3 -4.25 4.40 -12.47
CA ARG A 3 -5.33 4.81 -13.38
C ARG A 3 -6.49 5.22 -12.49
N GLY A 4 -6.83 6.51 -12.49
CA GLY A 4 -7.91 7.06 -11.68
C GLY A 4 -7.83 8.59 -11.65
N VAL A 5 -8.98 9.24 -11.67
CA VAL A 5 -9.11 10.71 -11.60
C VAL A 5 -9.35 11.11 -10.13
N GLY A 6 -8.73 12.20 -9.66
CA GLY A 6 -9.02 12.78 -8.34
C GLY A 6 -8.53 11.96 -7.14
N SER A 7 -9.45 11.48 -6.30
CA SER A 7 -9.21 10.86 -4.99
C SER A 7 -8.28 9.64 -5.02
N VAL A 8 -8.30 8.88 -6.10
CA VAL A 8 -7.43 7.69 -6.31
C VAL A 8 -5.95 8.07 -6.39
N VAL A 9 -5.62 9.20 -7.01
CA VAL A 9 -4.23 9.70 -7.10
C VAL A 9 -3.71 10.07 -5.71
N LEU A 10 -4.55 10.74 -4.90
CA LEU A 10 -4.21 11.09 -3.52
C LEU A 10 -4.00 9.83 -2.67
N LEU A 11 -4.84 8.80 -2.81
CA LEU A 11 -4.66 7.53 -2.10
C LEU A 11 -3.37 6.79 -2.50
N HIS A 12 -2.98 6.86 -3.77
CA HIS A 12 -1.70 6.32 -4.22
C HIS A 12 -0.50 7.07 -3.62
N GLN A 13 -0.61 8.39 -3.47
CA GLN A 13 0.40 9.20 -2.77
C GLN A 13 0.45 8.82 -1.28
N CYS A 14 -0.69 8.71 -0.60
CA CYS A 14 -0.78 8.27 0.79
C CYS A 14 -0.15 6.88 1.00
N ARG A 15 -0.41 5.92 0.11
CA ARG A 15 0.22 4.59 0.13
C ARG A 15 1.75 4.68 -0.02
N SER A 16 2.22 5.52 -0.92
CA SER A 16 3.65 5.70 -1.17
C SER A 16 4.36 6.35 0.01
N LEU A 17 3.73 7.34 0.64
CA LEU A 17 4.20 7.99 1.86
C LEU A 17 4.23 7.01 3.03
N ALA A 18 3.18 6.20 3.22
CA ALA A 18 3.15 5.18 4.27
C ALA A 18 4.30 4.16 4.11
N LYS A 19 4.60 3.72 2.88
CA LYS A 19 5.79 2.88 2.60
C LYS A 19 7.10 3.60 2.92
N LYS A 20 7.21 4.91 2.65
CA LYS A 20 8.39 5.70 3.03
C LYS A 20 8.54 5.76 4.55
N VAL A 21 7.45 5.99 5.29
CA VAL A 21 7.45 6.01 6.76
C VAL A 21 7.94 4.68 7.32
N VAL A 22 7.44 3.54 6.83
CA VAL A 22 7.92 2.21 7.26
C VAL A 22 9.44 2.08 7.10
N ARG A 23 9.99 2.47 5.94
CA ARG A 23 11.44 2.43 5.69
C ARG A 23 12.22 3.36 6.61
N GLN A 24 11.71 4.57 6.85
CA GLN A 24 12.34 5.53 7.76
C GLN A 24 12.33 5.04 9.21
N LEU A 25 11.25 4.39 9.66
CA LEU A 25 11.19 3.81 11.00
C LEU A 25 12.23 2.71 11.19
N VAL A 26 12.47 1.87 10.18
CA VAL A 26 13.55 0.86 10.21
C VAL A 26 14.94 1.52 10.33
N LEU A 27 15.18 2.62 9.60
CA LEU A 27 16.45 3.34 9.69
C LEU A 27 16.64 4.03 11.05
N VAL A 28 15.58 4.57 11.63
CA VAL A 28 15.60 5.16 12.98
C VAL A 28 15.91 4.10 14.02
N ASP A 29 15.29 2.92 13.93
CA ASP A 29 15.55 1.81 14.84
C ASP A 29 17.02 1.34 14.73
N ALA A 30 17.53 1.21 13.49
CA ALA A 30 18.92 0.88 13.21
C ALA A 30 19.92 1.94 13.72
N SER A 31 19.50 3.19 13.91
CA SER A 31 20.33 4.26 14.51
C SER A 31 20.47 4.16 16.04
N GLY A 32 19.90 3.12 16.66
CA GLY A 32 19.92 2.90 18.11
C GLY A 32 18.81 3.64 18.86
N LYS A 33 17.90 4.31 18.15
CA LYS A 33 16.70 4.92 18.76
C LYS A 33 15.60 3.88 18.83
N LYS A 34 15.12 3.58 20.03
CA LYS A 34 14.05 2.59 20.23
C LYS A 34 12.76 3.03 19.54
N VAL A 35 12.36 2.32 18.49
CA VAL A 35 11.07 2.54 17.83
C VAL A 35 10.06 1.53 18.37
N PRO A 36 8.90 1.95 18.89
CA PRO A 36 7.83 1.02 19.25
C PRO A 36 7.39 0.19 18.03
N GLU A 37 7.37 -1.15 18.17
CA GLU A 37 6.98 -2.06 17.08
C GLU A 37 5.56 -1.79 16.53
N THR A 38 4.70 -1.16 17.32
CA THR A 38 3.36 -0.74 16.91
C THR A 38 3.40 0.28 15.76
N LEU A 39 4.43 1.13 15.68
CA LEU A 39 4.54 2.18 14.66
C LEU A 39 4.80 1.59 13.25
N PRO A 40 5.82 0.75 13.01
CA PRO A 40 6.00 0.09 11.72
C PRO A 40 4.81 -0.78 11.32
N ARG A 41 4.20 -1.49 12.29
CA ARG A 41 3.01 -2.33 12.04
C ARG A 41 1.81 -1.50 11.59
N PHE A 42 1.54 -0.38 12.26
CA PHE A 42 0.48 0.54 11.89
C PHE A 42 0.72 1.19 10.53
N ALA A 43 1.95 1.64 10.26
CA ALA A 43 2.31 2.22 8.97
C ALA A 43 2.16 1.20 7.82
N ASN A 44 2.50 -0.07 8.05
CA ASN A 44 2.23 -1.15 7.09
C ASN A 44 0.74 -1.42 6.90
N LEU A 45 -0.06 -1.35 7.97
CA LEU A 45 -1.53 -1.47 7.87
C LEU A 45 -2.11 -0.35 7.00
N LEU A 46 -1.63 0.90 7.15
CA LEU A 46 -2.04 2.02 6.30
C LEU A 46 -1.74 1.79 4.82
N VAL A 47 -0.58 1.20 4.48
CA VAL A 47 -0.23 0.85 3.10
C VAL A 47 -1.30 -0.07 2.48
N ASN A 48 -1.76 -1.06 3.23
CA ASN A 48 -2.78 -2.01 2.78
C ASN A 48 -4.17 -1.37 2.75
N TYR A 49 -4.49 -0.55 3.75
CA TYR A 49 -5.74 0.19 3.82
C TYR A 49 -5.93 1.11 2.62
N TYR A 50 -4.95 1.95 2.28
CA TYR A 50 -5.06 2.84 1.11
C TYR A 50 -5.19 2.09 -0.22
N PHE A 51 -4.61 0.90 -0.31
CA PHE A 51 -4.80 0.03 -1.47
C PHE A 51 -6.23 -0.49 -1.53
N ALA A 52 -6.75 -1.06 -0.45
CA ALA A 52 -8.13 -1.53 -0.40
C ALA A 52 -9.14 -0.39 -0.68
N LEU A 53 -8.90 0.79 -0.10
CA LEU A 53 -9.75 1.96 -0.32
C LEU A 53 -9.73 2.43 -1.78
N THR A 54 -8.57 2.40 -2.45
CA THR A 54 -8.47 2.69 -3.88
C THR A 54 -9.36 1.76 -4.70
N ARG A 55 -9.36 0.47 -4.37
CA ARG A 55 -10.20 -0.54 -5.05
C ARG A 55 -11.69 -0.25 -4.88
N VAL A 56 -12.10 0.08 -3.65
CA VAL A 56 -13.50 0.41 -3.36
C VAL A 56 -13.94 1.65 -4.13
N LEU A 57 -13.11 2.70 -4.17
CA LEU A 57 -13.45 3.92 -4.92
C LEU A 57 -13.51 3.68 -6.44
N ASN A 58 -12.60 2.88 -6.99
CA ASN A 58 -12.62 2.53 -8.40
C ASN A 58 -13.87 1.71 -8.76
N GLN A 59 -14.27 0.76 -7.90
CA GLN A 59 -15.53 0.02 -8.05
C GLN A 59 -16.75 0.93 -8.02
N GLN A 60 -16.81 1.88 -7.07
CA GLN A 60 -17.90 2.86 -6.99
C GLN A 60 -17.96 3.79 -8.22
N ALA A 61 -16.81 4.08 -8.84
CA ALA A 61 -16.72 4.88 -10.05
C ALA A 61 -16.98 4.09 -11.35
N GLY A 62 -17.28 2.78 -11.27
CA GLY A 62 -17.47 1.92 -12.44
C GLY A 62 -16.18 1.67 -13.24
N ILE A 63 -15.01 1.90 -12.64
CA ILE A 63 -13.70 1.68 -13.28
C ILE A 63 -13.26 0.26 -12.97
N GLU A 64 -13.15 -0.59 -13.99
CA GLU A 64 -12.53 -1.90 -13.85
C GLU A 64 -11.03 -1.76 -13.55
N GLU A 65 -10.62 -2.21 -12.36
CA GLU A 65 -9.21 -2.34 -12.04
C GLU A 65 -8.61 -3.57 -12.72
N PRO A 66 -7.38 -3.48 -13.25
CA PRO A 66 -6.66 -4.65 -13.73
C PRO A 66 -6.39 -5.60 -12.55
N GLU A 67 -6.54 -6.91 -12.80
CA GLU A 67 -6.26 -7.94 -11.79
C GLU A 67 -4.82 -7.77 -11.26
N TYR A 68 -4.68 -7.66 -9.93
CA TYR A 68 -3.36 -7.59 -9.30
C TYR A 68 -2.70 -8.96 -9.33
N ILE A 69 -1.70 -9.14 -10.20
CA ILE A 69 -0.82 -10.31 -10.19
C ILE A 69 0.36 -10.00 -9.25
N SER A 70 0.41 -10.71 -8.12
CA SER A 70 1.55 -10.63 -7.21
C SER A 70 2.77 -11.29 -7.86
N ILE A 71 3.83 -10.51 -8.08
CA ILE A 71 5.15 -11.01 -8.50
C ILE A 71 5.75 -12.02 -7.49
N ASN A 72 5.38 -11.95 -6.21
CA ASN A 72 5.85 -12.90 -5.18
C ASN A 72 5.00 -14.18 -5.08
N TYR A 73 3.83 -14.20 -5.71
CA TYR A 73 2.94 -15.35 -5.75
C TYR A 73 2.36 -15.47 -7.15
N PRO A 74 3.16 -15.87 -8.16
CA PRO A 74 2.60 -16.23 -9.46
C PRO A 74 1.54 -17.31 -9.24
N LYS A 75 0.34 -17.12 -9.79
CA LYS A 75 -0.76 -18.09 -9.72
C LYS A 75 -0.18 -19.48 -10.03
N ALA A 76 -0.34 -20.42 -9.10
CA ALA A 76 0.02 -21.81 -9.34
C ALA A 76 -0.60 -22.27 -10.68
N PRO A 77 0.14 -23.01 -11.52
CA PRO A 77 -0.36 -23.45 -12.82
C PRO A 77 -1.68 -24.20 -12.60
N LYS A 78 -2.71 -23.83 -13.36
CA LYS A 78 -3.97 -24.57 -13.37
C LYS A 78 -3.68 -25.96 -13.97
N SER A 79 -3.90 -27.01 -13.18
CA SER A 79 -3.88 -28.42 -13.62
C SER A 79 -5.04 -28.72 -14.55
#